data_AF-A0A380ZSR1-F1
#
_entry.id   AF-A0A380ZSR1-F1
#
_cell.length_a   1.000
_cell.length_b   1.000
_cell.length_c   1.000
_cell.angle_alpha   90.00
_cell.angle_beta   90.00
_cell.angle_gamma   90.00
#
_symmetry.space_group_name_H-M   'P 1'
#
loop_
_entity.id
_entity.type
_entity.pdbx_description
1 polymer ?
#
loop_
_entity_poly.entity_id
_entity_poly.type
_entity_poly.pdbx_seq_one_letter_code
_entity_poly.pdbx_strand_id
1 'polypeptide(L)' 'MKKNKIKEITPSAHRCGLGLCPAVFDSHDGKFLIIGKVIEESNIPEEVKKKIGENETVVEVPSALILDLLKENDGK' A
#
# COMPACT_ATOMS: atom_id res chain seq x y z
N MET A 1 22.94 -12.88 -9.06
CA MET A 1 21.99 -11.99 -8.34
C MET A 1 20.59 -12.58 -8.49
N LYS A 2 19.95 -13.03 -7.41
CA LYS A 2 18.56 -13.51 -7.49
C LYS A 2 17.68 -12.31 -7.81
N LYS A 3 16.91 -12.36 -8.91
CA LYS A 3 15.87 -11.36 -9.21
C LYS A 3 14.85 -11.42 -8.06
N ASN A 4 14.86 -10.45 -7.16
CA ASN A 4 13.81 -10.30 -6.16
C ASN A 4 12.51 -10.03 -6.92
N LYS A 5 11.63 -11.04 -7.02
CA LYS A 5 10.37 -10.94 -7.76
C LYS A 5 9.36 -10.13 -6.94
N ILE A 6 9.18 -8.86 -7.25
CA ILE A 6 8.04 -8.09 -6.71
C ILE A 6 6.76 -8.71 -7.27
N LYS A 7 5.79 -9.02 -6.40
CA LYS A 7 4.52 -9.63 -6.80
C LYS A 7 3.37 -8.68 -6.48
N GLU A 8 2.55 -8.34 -7.47
CA GLU A 8 1.33 -7.60 -7.21
C GLU A 8 0.30 -8.48 -6.47
N ILE A 9 -0.17 -7.99 -5.34
CA ILE A 9 -1.16 -8.62 -4.47
C ILE A 9 -2.41 -7.76 -4.28
N THR A 10 -2.55 -6.68 -5.05
CA THR A 10 -3.79 -5.91 -5.16
C THR A 10 -4.97 -6.87 -5.33
N PRO A 11 -6.02 -6.82 -4.48
CA PRO A 11 -7.19 -7.67 -4.61
C PRO A 11 -7.82 -7.49 -5.98
N SER A 12 -8.32 -8.59 -6.55
CA SER A 12 -8.80 -8.62 -7.93
C SER A 12 -9.87 -7.55 -8.24
N ALA A 13 -10.75 -7.28 -7.27
CA ALA A 13 -11.80 -6.26 -7.37
C ALA A 13 -11.27 -4.81 -7.48
N HIS A 14 -10.04 -4.56 -7.03
CA HIS A 14 -9.41 -3.23 -7.03
C HIS A 14 -8.31 -3.08 -8.09
N ARG A 15 -8.07 -4.13 -8.90
CA ARG A 15 -7.10 -4.06 -10.00
C ARG A 15 -7.63 -3.21 -11.14
N CYS A 16 -6.73 -2.42 -11.71
CA CYS A 16 -7.04 -1.40 -12.69
C CYS A 16 -6.22 -1.63 -13.96
N GLY A 17 -6.88 -1.74 -15.11
CA GLY A 17 -6.23 -2.03 -16.40
C GLY A 17 -5.51 -0.84 -17.04
N LEU A 18 -5.73 0.38 -16.53
CA LEU A 18 -5.19 1.63 -17.09
C LEU A 18 -3.97 2.19 -16.32
N GLY A 19 -3.49 1.48 -15.30
CA GLY A 19 -2.15 1.62 -14.73
C GLY A 19 -1.96 2.63 -13.57
N LEU A 20 -2.76 3.69 -13.47
CA LEU A 20 -2.56 4.74 -12.45
C LEU A 20 -3.50 4.60 -11.24
N CYS A 21 -3.53 3.42 -10.64
CA CYS A 21 -4.44 3.10 -9.54
C CYS A 21 -3.68 2.69 -8.28
N PRO A 22 -4.27 2.91 -7.08
CA PRO A 22 -3.72 2.38 -5.84
C PRO A 22 -3.46 0.88 -5.93
N ALA A 23 -2.33 0.44 -5.42
CA ALA A 23 -1.89 -0.94 -5.59
C ALA A 23 -1.02 -1.39 -4.42
N VAL A 24 -1.00 -2.69 -4.18
CA VAL A 24 -0.17 -3.30 -3.15
C VAL A 24 0.68 -4.40 -3.76
N PHE A 25 1.96 -4.39 -3.43
CA PHE A 25 2.93 -5.38 -3.88
C PHE A 25 3.61 -6.03 -2.69
N ASP A 26 3.79 -7.34 -2.76
CA ASP A 26 4.71 -8.09 -1.90
C ASP A 26 6.14 -7.89 -2.42
N SER A 27 6.99 -7.32 -1.56
CA SER A 27 8.39 -6.99 -1.87
C SER A 27 9.40 -7.86 -1.11
N HIS A 28 8.97 -9.01 -0.58
CA HIS A 28 9.74 -9.97 0.23
C HIS A 28 9.88 -9.60 1.72
N ASP A 29 10.21 -10.62 2.52
CA ASP A 29 10.51 -10.50 3.96
C ASP A 29 9.39 -9.88 4.81
N GLY A 30 8.13 -10.19 4.45
CA GLY A 30 6.95 -9.68 5.15
C GLY A 30 6.72 -8.18 4.94
N LYS A 31 7.31 -7.59 3.89
CA LYS A 31 7.17 -6.17 3.56
C LYS A 31 6.25 -5.97 2.36
N PHE A 32 5.45 -4.91 2.44
CA PHE A 32 4.60 -4.47 1.35
C PHE A 32 5.07 -3.13 0.79
N LEU A 33 4.93 -2.96 -0.52
CA LEU A 33 4.96 -1.65 -1.17
C LEU A 33 3.52 -1.25 -1.45
N ILE A 34 3.15 -0.03 -1.04
CA ILE A 34 1.80 0.49 -1.19
C ILE A 34 1.89 1.76 -2.04
N ILE A 35 1.15 1.78 -3.15
CA ILE A 35 0.99 2.95 -4.01
C ILE A 35 -0.37 3.58 -3.69
N GLY A 36 -0.37 4.88 -3.45
CA GLY A 36 -1.55 5.68 -3.16
C GLY A 36 -1.33 7.15 -3.46
N LYS A 37 -2.26 8.00 -3.00
CA LYS A 37 -2.14 9.45 -3.11
C LYS A 37 -1.21 9.97 -2.02
N VAL A 38 -0.13 10.66 -2.39
CA VAL A 38 0.72 11.34 -1.41
C VAL A 38 -0.05 12.47 -0.75
N ILE A 39 0.00 12.56 0.58
CA ILE A 39 -0.62 13.65 1.34
C ILE A 39 0.43 14.71 1.63
N GLU A 40 0.14 15.96 1.27
CA GLU A 40 1.00 17.09 1.63
C GLU A 40 1.08 17.24 3.15
N GLU A 41 2.27 17.56 3.66
CA GLU A 41 2.56 17.60 5.09
C GLU A 41 1.61 18.52 5.89
N SER A 42 1.20 19.65 5.30
CA SER A 42 0.23 20.59 5.87
C SER A 42 -1.15 19.96 6.13
N ASN A 43 -1.51 18.92 5.38
CA ASN A 43 -2.80 18.25 5.43
C ASN A 43 -2.78 16.96 6.27
N ILE A 44 -1.63 16.56 6.82
CA ILE A 44 -1.52 15.37 7.67
C ILE A 44 -2.02 15.69 9.10
N PRO A 45 -2.92 14.88 9.68
CA PRO A 45 -3.34 15.05 11.07
C PRO A 45 -2.16 14.96 12.06
N GLU A 46 -2.20 15.73 13.14
CA GLU A 46 -1.10 15.82 14.12
C GLU A 46 -0.80 14.48 14.80
N GLU A 47 -1.82 13.64 15.01
CA GLU A 47 -1.67 12.28 15.54
C GLU A 47 -0.89 11.36 14.59
N VAL A 48 -0.97 11.59 13.27
CA VAL A 48 -0.24 10.83 12.25
C VAL A 48 1.17 11.40 12.08
N LYS A 49 1.33 12.73 12.04
CA LYS A 49 2.63 13.40 11.88
C LYS A 49 3.68 12.91 12.88
N LYS A 50 3.27 12.72 14.14
CA LYS A 50 4.14 12.23 15.23
C LYS A 50 4.69 10.82 15.02
N LYS A 51 4.22 10.10 14.00
CA LYS A 51 4.66 8.74 13.64
C LYS A 51 5.57 8.71 12.41
N ILE A 52 5.75 9.83 11.70
CA ILE A 52 6.54 9.88 10.47
C ILE A 52 8.01 10.09 10.82
N GLY A 53 8.86 9.13 10.46
CA GLY A 53 10.30 9.18 10.60
C GLY A 53 11.04 9.82 9.42
N GLU A 54 12.36 9.84 9.51
CA GLU A 54 13.23 10.29 8.42
C GLU A 54 13.10 9.35 7.21
N ASN A 55 12.84 9.92 6.02
CA ASN A 55 12.59 9.20 4.77
C ASN A 55 11.29 8.36 4.74
N GLU A 56 10.32 8.68 5.60
CA GLU A 56 8.97 8.12 5.53
C GLU A 56 8.00 9.11 4.87
N THR A 57 6.91 8.58 4.32
CA THR A 57 5.84 9.38 3.72
C THR A 57 4.49 8.78 4.04
N VAL A 58 3.44 9.59 3.97
CA VAL A 58 2.06 9.15 4.13
C VAL A 58 1.39 9.09 2.77
N VAL A 59 0.85 7.92 2.45
CA VAL A 59 -0.01 7.70 1.30
C VAL A 59 -1.42 7.38 1.76
N GLU A 60 -2.40 7.98 1.10
CA GLU A 60 -3.80 7.65 1.23
C GLU A 60 -4.19 6.62 0.17
N VAL A 61 -4.88 5.56 0.61
CA VAL A 61 -5.43 4.52 -0.24
C VAL A 61 -6.90 4.25 0.14
N PRO A 62 -7.74 3.77 -0.79
CA PRO A 62 -9.09 3.34 -0.46
C PRO A 62 -9.07 2.26 0.62
N SER A 63 -9.89 2.39 1.66
CA SER A 63 -9.93 1.43 2.78
C SER A 63 -10.21 -0.01 2.29
N ALA A 64 -11.08 -0.17 1.29
CA ALA A 64 -11.41 -1.44 0.68
C ALA A 64 -10.18 -2.18 0.11
N LEU A 65 -9.16 -1.45 -0.36
CA LEU A 65 -7.90 -2.03 -0.84
C LEU A 65 -7.23 -2.87 0.25
N ILE A 66 -7.16 -2.35 1.48
CA ILE A 66 -6.52 -3.02 2.61
C ILE A 66 -7.46 -4.05 3.24
N LEU A 67 -8.74 -3.71 3.42
CA LEU A 67 -9.72 -4.59 4.07
C LEU A 67 -9.94 -5.88 3.26
N ASP A 68 -9.98 -5.82 1.93
CA ASP A 68 -10.14 -7.02 1.12
C ASP A 68 -8.87 -7.85 1.07
N LEU A 69 -7.69 -7.22 1.15
CA LEU A 69 -6.40 -7.88 1.32
C LEU A 69 -6.35 -8.72 2.60
N LEU A 70 -6.91 -8.21 3.71
CA LEU A 70 -6.97 -8.95 4.98
C LEU A 70 -7.91 -10.15 4.90
N LYS A 71 -9.11 -9.98 4.31
CA LYS A 71 -10.08 -11.09 4.12
C LYS A 71 -9.53 -12.22 3.28
N GLU A 72 -8.76 -11.91 2.23
CA GLU A 72 -8.13 -12.94 1.38
C GLU A 72 -7.08 -13.78 2.16
N ASN A 73 -6.55 -13.28 3.27
CA ASN A 73 -5.61 -14.00 4.12
C ASN A 73 -6.28 -14.84 5.23
N ASP A 74 -7.50 -14.48 5.66
CA ASP A 74 -8.27 -15.26 6.65
C ASP A 74 -8.92 -16.53 6.06
N GLY A 75 -8.96 -16.64 4.72
CA GLY A 75 -9.49 -17.80 3.99
C GLY A 75 -8.46 -18.86 3.61
N LYS A 76 -7.24 -18.80 4.18
CA LYS A 76 -6.16 -19.78 3.98
C LYS A 76 -5.76 -20.48 5.27
#